data_AF-A0A661S5U2-F1
#
_entry.id   AF-A0A661S5U2-F1
#
_cell.length_a   1.000
_cell.length_b   1.000
_cell.length_c   1.000
_cell.angle_alpha   90.00
_cell.angle_beta   90.00
_cell.angle_gamma   90.00
#
_symmetry.space_group_name_H-M   'P 1'
#
loop_
_entity.id
_entity.type
_entity.pdbx_description
1 polymer ?
#
loop_
_entity_poly.entity_id
_entity_poly.type
_entity_poly.pdbx_seq_one_letter_code
_entity_poly.pdbx_strand_id
1 'polypeptide(L)'
;MDYQKIEHIAAGQFKTGKGQTNIFQAYLSTCLGVALYDTSTKIGGLIHILLPEPPGISSADFPEKYASTGIPLLIKELVNLGAKPENLKASIAGGALVGPVSQQDMNLDIGGRSTEIAVSLLATLGIKTIKSETGGFFTCTLELNMATGDTRINPAWEDTGILKDDFTAPSMNNIIDIIDHLKPIPQTALKIFRMFQSGRHDITKITDELAKDQVLSGQTLKLCNSALFAGMVKIETLKDAVMLLGENMLIKSIITAAVDTYFNQTETSGYSICKGGLFFHAVGVASTAEKIAEKSKSPSIKLAYISGLLHDIGKVILDQYIADGSPLFFRNLSQKNEDFLSSEKKLLGITHSEAGAFLAKKWNFPDGLSDVIQFHHTPEKAKKNEDLTYIIYLADLLIEKFNTGFELEKMQTKSLENALDHLGLKMTDLPELVDAIPINVFNNDVV
;
A
#
# COMPACT_ATOMS: atom_id res chain seq x y z
N MET A 1 -22.81 0.56 -26.06
CA MET A 1 -21.37 0.29 -25.81
C MET A 1 -21.34 -0.62 -24.62
N ASP A 2 -21.03 -1.91 -24.82
CA ASP A 2 -20.93 -2.86 -23.71
C ASP A 2 -19.73 -2.48 -22.85
N TYR A 3 -19.99 -2.02 -21.62
CA TYR A 3 -18.95 -1.77 -20.63
C TYR A 3 -18.31 -3.12 -20.26
N GLN A 4 -17.09 -3.38 -20.75
CA GLN A 4 -16.29 -4.51 -20.26
C GLN A 4 -15.84 -4.22 -18.83
N LYS A 5 -16.20 -5.09 -17.89
CA LYS A 5 -15.83 -4.95 -16.48
C LYS A 5 -14.33 -5.21 -16.32
N ILE A 6 -13.59 -4.25 -15.78
CA ILE A 6 -12.17 -4.41 -15.44
C ILE A 6 -12.08 -5.01 -14.04
N GLU A 7 -11.24 -6.02 -13.88
CA GLU A 7 -10.89 -6.64 -12.60
C GLU A 7 -9.40 -6.50 -12.37
N HIS A 8 -9.05 -5.75 -11.33
CA HIS A 8 -7.66 -5.48 -11.00
C HIS A 8 -7.04 -6.67 -10.26
N ILE A 9 -5.81 -7.02 -10.65
CA ILE A 9 -5.01 -8.05 -10.02
C ILE A 9 -3.99 -7.37 -9.10
N ALA A 10 -4.20 -7.54 -7.80
CA ALA A 10 -3.33 -6.96 -6.77
C ALA A 10 -1.95 -7.61 -6.79
N ALA A 11 -0.96 -6.89 -6.26
CA ALA A 11 0.41 -7.38 -6.19
C ALA A 11 0.52 -8.63 -5.31
N GLY A 12 1.32 -9.60 -5.76
CA GLY A 12 1.46 -10.89 -5.10
C GLY A 12 0.24 -11.79 -5.23
N GLN A 13 -0.62 -11.58 -6.22
CA GLN A 13 -1.80 -12.42 -6.47
C GLN A 13 -1.91 -12.79 -7.94
N PHE A 14 -2.75 -13.78 -8.22
CA PHE A 14 -3.20 -14.09 -9.57
C PHE A 14 -4.70 -14.34 -9.62
N LYS A 15 -5.27 -14.19 -10.81
CA LYS A 15 -6.66 -14.61 -11.08
C LYS A 15 -6.73 -15.42 -12.34
N THR A 16 -7.63 -16.39 -12.35
CA THR A 16 -7.91 -17.27 -13.49
C THR A 16 -9.38 -17.19 -13.88
N GLY A 17 -9.69 -17.58 -15.12
CA GLY A 17 -11.07 -17.62 -15.59
C GLY A 17 -11.21 -18.32 -16.94
N LYS A 18 -12.47 -18.49 -17.36
CA LYS A 18 -12.83 -19.16 -18.62
C LYS A 18 -13.91 -18.40 -19.39
N GLY A 19 -13.58 -17.89 -20.56
CA GLY A 19 -14.52 -17.29 -21.52
C GLY A 19 -15.38 -16.15 -20.96
N GLN A 20 -14.87 -15.41 -19.98
CA GLN A 20 -15.56 -14.30 -19.33
C GLN A 20 -15.42 -13.01 -20.16
N THR A 21 -16.35 -12.06 -20.01
CA THR A 21 -16.33 -10.78 -20.74
C THR A 21 -15.55 -9.66 -20.04
N ASN A 22 -14.87 -9.98 -18.94
CA ASN A 22 -14.08 -9.05 -18.15
C ASN A 22 -12.64 -8.92 -18.69
N ILE A 23 -11.95 -7.89 -18.22
CA ILE A 23 -10.53 -7.66 -18.46
C ILE A 23 -9.81 -7.83 -17.13
N PHE A 24 -8.80 -8.69 -17.08
CA PHE A 24 -7.86 -8.71 -15.95
C PHE A 24 -6.79 -7.64 -16.20
N GLN A 25 -6.49 -6.82 -15.20
CA GLN A 25 -5.51 -5.75 -15.33
C GLN A 25 -4.57 -5.68 -14.12
N ALA A 26 -3.27 -5.56 -14.35
CA ALA A 26 -2.30 -5.24 -13.31
C ALA A 26 -1.57 -3.93 -13.65
N TYR A 27 -1.30 -3.11 -12.64
CA TYR A 27 -0.43 -1.95 -12.72
C TYR A 27 0.99 -2.36 -12.29
N LEU A 28 1.98 -2.01 -13.10
CA LEU A 28 3.30 -2.62 -13.05
C LEU A 28 4.39 -1.54 -13.05
N SER A 29 5.41 -1.78 -12.25
CA SER A 29 6.55 -0.90 -12.00
C SER A 29 7.80 -1.77 -11.89
N THR A 30 8.47 -1.83 -10.73
CA THR A 30 9.52 -2.80 -10.38
C THR A 30 9.01 -4.24 -10.33
N CYS A 31 7.72 -4.42 -10.03
CA CYS A 31 7.00 -5.69 -10.08
C CYS A 31 6.74 -6.17 -11.51
N LEU A 32 6.44 -7.47 -11.67
CA LEU A 32 6.29 -8.14 -12.97
C LEU A 32 4.88 -8.71 -13.14
N GLY A 33 4.21 -8.38 -14.24
CA GLY A 33 2.96 -9.00 -14.64
C GLY A 33 3.19 -10.10 -15.67
N VAL A 34 2.56 -11.26 -15.48
CA VAL A 34 2.55 -12.35 -16.47
C VAL A 34 1.11 -12.77 -16.75
N ALA A 35 0.66 -12.57 -17.98
CA ALA A 35 -0.62 -13.06 -18.48
C ALA A 35 -0.41 -14.35 -19.26
N LEU A 36 -1.21 -15.38 -18.97
CA LEU A 36 -1.20 -16.67 -19.67
C LEU A 36 -2.59 -16.95 -20.23
N TYR A 37 -2.67 -17.37 -21.49
CA TYR A 37 -3.96 -17.67 -22.12
C TYR A 37 -3.87 -18.82 -23.12
N ASP A 38 -4.85 -19.72 -23.06
CA ASP A 38 -5.09 -20.79 -24.03
C ASP A 38 -6.29 -20.42 -24.92
N THR A 39 -6.00 -20.09 -26.18
CA THR A 39 -7.02 -19.69 -27.16
C THR A 39 -8.00 -20.79 -27.55
N SER A 40 -7.63 -22.07 -27.37
CA SER A 40 -8.48 -23.20 -27.73
C SER A 40 -9.58 -23.46 -26.70
N THR A 41 -9.24 -23.34 -25.43
CA THR A 41 -10.16 -23.59 -24.31
C THR A 41 -10.77 -22.31 -23.74
N LYS A 42 -10.26 -21.15 -24.17
CA LYS A 42 -10.58 -19.80 -23.66
C LYS A 42 -10.34 -19.68 -22.15
N ILE A 43 -9.29 -20.32 -21.67
CA ILE A 43 -8.88 -20.28 -20.26
C ILE A 43 -7.63 -19.43 -20.17
N GLY A 44 -7.60 -18.55 -19.18
CA GLY A 44 -6.42 -17.73 -18.94
C GLY A 44 -6.39 -17.16 -17.54
N GLY A 45 -5.31 -16.44 -17.27
CA GLY A 45 -5.11 -15.78 -16.01
C GLY A 45 -3.97 -14.78 -16.09
N LEU A 46 -3.91 -13.93 -15.08
CA LEU A 46 -2.89 -12.91 -14.93
C LEU A 46 -2.36 -12.99 -13.50
N ILE A 47 -1.03 -13.04 -13.36
CA ILE A 47 -0.31 -12.99 -12.08
C ILE A 47 0.50 -11.70 -11.99
N HIS A 48 0.55 -11.13 -10.79
CA HIS A 48 1.34 -9.97 -10.44
C HIS A 48 2.41 -10.37 -9.42
N ILE A 49 3.66 -10.43 -9.87
CA ILE A 49 4.83 -10.94 -9.16
C ILE A 49 5.61 -9.79 -8.52
N LEU A 50 6.06 -9.98 -7.28
CA LEU A 50 6.79 -8.97 -6.51
C LEU A 50 8.30 -9.25 -6.45
N LEU A 51 8.68 -10.51 -6.32
CA LEU A 51 10.06 -10.91 -6.03
C LEU A 51 10.54 -12.04 -6.96
N PRO A 52 11.85 -12.17 -7.18
CA PRO A 52 12.41 -13.24 -8.00
C PRO A 52 12.20 -14.61 -7.33
N GLU A 53 12.64 -14.74 -6.07
CA GLU A 53 12.71 -16.02 -5.35
C GLU A 53 12.49 -15.82 -3.83
N PRO A 54 12.03 -16.86 -3.11
CA PRO A 54 11.93 -16.85 -1.64
C PRO A 54 13.30 -16.73 -0.97
N PRO A 55 13.46 -15.93 0.09
CA PRO A 55 14.73 -15.81 0.83
C PRO A 55 15.11 -17.04 1.67
N GLY A 56 14.21 -18.03 1.85
CA GLY A 56 14.46 -19.25 2.61
C GLY A 56 13.35 -20.29 2.45
N ILE A 57 13.49 -21.45 3.10
CA ILE A 57 12.54 -22.58 2.99
C ILE A 57 11.22 -22.27 3.74
N SER A 58 11.28 -21.47 4.81
CA SER A 58 10.12 -21.06 5.60
C SER A 58 9.34 -19.87 5.02
N SER A 59 9.84 -19.21 3.97
CA SER A 59 9.14 -18.10 3.30
C SER A 59 8.24 -18.57 2.14
N ALA A 60 7.97 -19.88 2.06
CA ALA A 60 7.12 -20.52 1.06
C ALA A 60 5.60 -20.43 1.35
N ASP A 61 5.20 -19.70 2.40
CA ASP A 61 3.79 -19.59 2.80
C ASP A 61 2.91 -18.88 1.75
N PHE A 62 3.52 -18.11 0.82
CA PHE A 62 2.83 -17.33 -0.22
C PHE A 62 3.58 -17.42 -1.57
N PRO A 63 3.51 -18.58 -2.25
CA PRO A 63 4.26 -18.86 -3.48
C PRO A 63 3.93 -17.89 -4.62
N GLU A 64 2.70 -17.37 -4.71
CA GLU A 64 2.27 -16.41 -5.74
C GLU A 64 3.07 -15.10 -5.78
N LYS A 65 3.81 -14.75 -4.72
CA LYS A 65 4.65 -13.55 -4.66
C LYS A 65 5.91 -13.64 -5.52
N TYR A 66 6.39 -14.86 -5.78
CA TYR A 66 7.70 -15.09 -6.37
C TYR A 66 7.59 -15.56 -7.80
N ALA A 67 8.46 -15.08 -8.70
CA ALA A 67 8.52 -15.59 -10.06
C ALA A 67 8.76 -17.10 -10.08
N SER A 68 9.65 -17.59 -9.21
CA SER A 68 10.04 -19.00 -9.15
C SER A 68 8.95 -19.97 -8.70
N THR A 69 7.94 -19.50 -7.96
CA THR A 69 6.89 -20.37 -7.40
C THR A 69 5.47 -19.99 -7.86
N GLY A 70 5.21 -18.71 -8.11
CA GLY A 70 3.92 -18.19 -8.55
C GLY A 70 3.57 -18.52 -9.99
N ILE A 71 4.52 -18.46 -10.93
CA ILE A 71 4.27 -18.83 -12.33
C ILE A 71 3.90 -20.32 -12.46
N PRO A 72 4.66 -21.26 -11.85
CA PRO A 72 4.24 -22.67 -11.80
C PRO A 72 2.85 -22.87 -11.19
N LEU A 73 2.51 -22.12 -10.13
CA LEU A 73 1.21 -22.21 -9.47
C LEU A 73 0.07 -21.74 -10.39
N LEU A 74 0.23 -20.60 -11.07
CA LEU A 74 -0.73 -20.10 -12.05
C LEU A 74 -0.96 -21.14 -13.15
N ILE A 75 0.10 -21.70 -13.72
CA ILE A 75 0.01 -22.71 -14.78
C ILE A 75 -0.77 -23.94 -14.29
N LYS A 76 -0.46 -24.43 -13.09
CA LYS A 76 -1.17 -25.54 -12.47
C LYS A 76 -2.67 -25.25 -12.38
N GLU A 77 -3.05 -24.04 -11.98
CA GLU A 77 -4.46 -23.67 -11.85
C GLU A 77 -5.17 -23.56 -13.21
N LEU A 78 -4.49 -23.04 -14.23
CA LEU A 78 -5.03 -23.02 -15.59
C LEU A 78 -5.25 -24.44 -16.13
N VAL A 79 -4.32 -25.36 -15.87
CA VAL A 79 -4.45 -26.77 -16.25
C VAL A 79 -5.61 -27.45 -15.51
N ASN A 80 -5.79 -27.16 -14.22
CA ASN A 80 -6.94 -27.65 -13.44
C ASN A 80 -8.28 -27.18 -14.04
N LEU A 81 -8.34 -25.96 -14.57
CA LEU A 81 -9.50 -25.43 -15.29
C LEU A 81 -9.70 -26.05 -16.68
N GLY A 82 -8.70 -26.79 -17.18
CA GLY A 82 -8.72 -27.51 -18.45
C GLY A 82 -7.89 -26.87 -19.56
N ALA A 83 -7.05 -25.87 -19.27
CA ALA A 83 -6.10 -25.33 -20.24
C ALA A 83 -5.06 -26.38 -20.63
N LYS A 84 -4.61 -26.33 -21.88
CA LYS A 84 -3.54 -27.20 -22.35
C LYS A 84 -2.20 -26.47 -22.31
N PRO A 85 -1.18 -26.98 -21.58
CA PRO A 85 0.12 -26.32 -21.47
C PRO A 85 0.73 -25.93 -22.83
N GLU A 86 0.63 -26.81 -23.82
CA GLU A 86 1.14 -26.60 -25.18
C GLU A 86 0.45 -25.46 -25.95
N ASN A 87 -0.73 -25.04 -25.50
CA ASN A 87 -1.51 -23.97 -26.13
C ASN A 87 -1.37 -22.63 -25.39
N LEU A 88 -0.75 -22.62 -24.21
CA LEU A 88 -0.55 -21.40 -23.45
C LEU A 88 0.40 -20.45 -24.17
N LYS A 89 0.01 -19.19 -24.20
CA LYS A 89 0.84 -18.07 -24.66
C LYS A 89 1.01 -17.08 -23.53
N ALA A 90 2.20 -16.50 -23.42
CA ALA A 90 2.54 -15.56 -22.36
C ALA A 90 2.69 -14.13 -22.87
N SER A 91 2.19 -13.18 -22.10
CA SER A 91 2.54 -11.76 -22.22
C SER A 91 3.12 -11.28 -20.91
N ILE A 92 4.23 -10.54 -20.97
CA ILE A 92 4.98 -10.11 -19.79
C ILE A 92 5.17 -8.59 -19.82
N ALA A 93 5.00 -7.93 -18.68
CA ALA A 93 5.28 -6.49 -18.57
C ALA A 93 5.79 -6.12 -17.17
N GLY A 94 6.49 -4.99 -17.03
CA GLY A 94 6.97 -4.48 -15.74
C GLY A 94 8.48 -4.68 -15.54
N GLY A 95 8.92 -4.95 -14.32
CA GLY A 95 10.35 -5.15 -14.03
C GLY A 95 11.23 -3.92 -14.28
N ALA A 96 10.66 -2.71 -14.23
CA ALA A 96 11.36 -1.45 -14.47
C ALA A 96 12.25 -1.05 -13.29
N LEU A 97 13.40 -0.43 -13.58
CA LEU A 97 14.20 0.31 -12.61
C LEU A 97 13.63 1.72 -12.50
N VAL A 98 12.74 1.97 -11.55
CA VAL A 98 12.11 3.29 -11.43
C VAL A 98 13.05 4.27 -10.74
N GLY A 99 13.50 5.28 -11.50
CA GLY A 99 14.69 6.10 -11.20
C GLY A 99 14.52 7.22 -10.14
N PRO A 100 15.55 8.08 -9.98
CA PRO A 100 16.86 8.06 -10.65
C PRO A 100 17.75 6.92 -10.14
N VAL A 101 18.38 6.19 -11.07
CA VAL A 101 19.12 4.94 -10.78
C VAL A 101 20.54 5.22 -10.30
N SER A 102 20.84 4.80 -9.07
CA SER A 102 22.18 4.74 -8.48
C SER A 102 22.91 3.42 -8.84
N GLN A 103 24.21 3.33 -8.56
CA GLN A 103 24.93 2.04 -8.69
C GLN A 103 24.37 0.94 -7.77
N GLN A 104 23.74 1.31 -6.66
CA GLN A 104 23.11 0.36 -5.75
C GLN A 104 21.78 -0.19 -6.31
N ASP A 105 21.02 0.62 -7.05
CA ASP A 105 19.76 0.18 -7.68
C ASP A 105 20.02 -0.82 -8.81
N MET A 106 21.13 -0.68 -9.54
CA MET A 106 21.58 -1.68 -10.52
C MET A 106 21.98 -3.02 -9.86
N ASN A 107 22.52 -2.99 -8.63
CA ASN A 107 22.89 -4.21 -7.90
C ASN A 107 21.67 -4.92 -7.28
N LEU A 108 20.59 -4.18 -7.05
CA LEU A 108 19.34 -4.65 -6.43
C LEU A 108 18.20 -4.80 -7.46
N ASP A 109 18.51 -5.07 -8.73
CA ASP A 109 17.54 -5.17 -9.84
C ASP A 109 16.57 -6.37 -9.67
N ILE A 110 15.66 -6.25 -8.71
CA ILE A 110 14.64 -7.25 -8.36
C ILE A 110 13.70 -7.46 -9.54
N GLY A 111 13.35 -6.38 -10.26
CA GLY A 111 12.48 -6.42 -11.44
C GLY A 111 13.12 -7.16 -12.61
N GLY A 112 14.38 -6.87 -12.91
CA GLY A 112 15.17 -7.61 -13.89
C GLY A 112 15.35 -9.07 -13.51
N ARG A 113 15.73 -9.38 -12.27
CA ARG A 113 15.86 -10.76 -11.78
C ARG A 113 14.55 -11.54 -11.84
N SER A 114 13.42 -10.91 -11.50
CA SER A 114 12.09 -11.53 -11.62
C SER A 114 11.74 -11.81 -13.07
N THR A 115 12.09 -10.89 -13.97
CA THR A 115 11.92 -11.03 -15.43
C THR A 115 12.74 -12.21 -15.96
N GLU A 116 14.02 -12.31 -15.58
CA GLU A 116 14.91 -13.39 -16.00
C GLU A 116 14.37 -14.76 -15.59
N ILE A 117 13.92 -14.90 -14.34
CA ILE A 117 13.32 -16.14 -13.84
C ILE A 117 12.03 -16.47 -14.60
N ALA A 118 11.15 -15.48 -14.79
CA ALA A 118 9.89 -15.69 -15.50
C ALA A 118 10.13 -16.17 -16.94
N VAL A 119 11.02 -15.49 -17.67
CA VAL A 119 11.38 -15.86 -19.05
C VAL A 119 12.02 -17.25 -19.10
N SER A 120 12.93 -17.54 -18.18
CA SER A 120 13.59 -18.85 -18.09
C SER A 120 12.61 -19.99 -17.81
N LEU A 121 11.66 -19.79 -16.90
CA LEU A 121 10.62 -20.77 -16.57
C LEU A 121 9.67 -21.02 -17.74
N LEU A 122 9.17 -19.95 -18.36
CA LEU A 122 8.27 -20.07 -19.51
C LEU A 122 8.94 -20.81 -20.68
N ALA A 123 10.21 -20.49 -20.95
CA ALA A 123 10.99 -21.18 -21.97
C ALA A 123 11.20 -22.67 -21.64
N THR A 124 11.55 -22.99 -20.39
CA THR A 124 11.74 -24.38 -19.92
C THR A 124 10.44 -25.19 -20.02
N LEU A 125 9.29 -24.54 -19.81
CA LEU A 125 7.97 -25.15 -19.88
C LEU A 125 7.37 -25.15 -21.31
N GLY A 126 8.10 -24.65 -22.31
CA GLY A 126 7.64 -24.59 -23.71
C GLY A 126 6.54 -23.57 -23.99
N ILE A 127 6.28 -22.63 -23.07
CA ILE A 127 5.26 -21.59 -23.22
C ILE A 127 5.86 -20.42 -23.99
N LYS A 128 5.27 -20.10 -25.14
CA LYS A 128 5.77 -19.02 -26.00
C LYS A 128 5.36 -17.65 -25.46
N THR A 129 6.34 -16.79 -25.19
CA THR A 129 6.12 -15.36 -24.94
C THR A 129 5.79 -14.65 -26.26
N ILE A 130 4.58 -14.10 -26.36
CA ILE A 130 4.08 -13.38 -27.54
C ILE A 130 4.22 -11.86 -27.42
N LYS A 131 4.30 -11.33 -26.21
CA LYS A 131 4.52 -9.91 -25.92
C LYS A 131 5.39 -9.76 -24.68
N SER A 132 6.35 -8.84 -24.71
CA SER A 132 7.22 -8.55 -23.57
C SER A 132 7.59 -7.08 -23.56
N GLU A 133 7.22 -6.36 -22.50
CA GLU A 133 7.65 -4.98 -22.24
C GLU A 133 8.17 -4.89 -20.80
N THR A 134 9.42 -5.34 -20.64
CA THR A 134 10.07 -5.51 -19.34
C THR A 134 11.30 -4.62 -19.21
N GLY A 135 11.63 -4.17 -17.99
CA GLY A 135 12.75 -3.26 -17.76
C GLY A 135 12.41 -1.79 -18.00
N GLY A 136 13.43 -0.96 -18.21
CA GLY A 136 13.25 0.47 -18.42
C GLY A 136 12.96 1.23 -17.12
N PHE A 137 12.37 2.42 -17.22
CA PHE A 137 12.17 3.35 -16.09
C PHE A 137 10.69 3.78 -15.93
N PHE A 138 9.78 3.10 -16.61
CA PHE A 138 8.40 3.54 -16.76
C PHE A 138 7.42 2.49 -16.24
N THR A 139 6.29 2.95 -15.71
CA THR A 139 5.21 2.11 -15.21
C THR A 139 4.23 1.77 -16.33
N CYS A 140 3.76 0.53 -16.40
CA CYS A 140 2.80 0.09 -17.42
C CYS A 140 1.61 -0.61 -16.79
N THR A 141 0.59 -0.87 -17.60
CA THR A 141 -0.48 -1.80 -17.27
C THR A 141 -0.35 -3.02 -18.15
N LEU A 142 -0.63 -4.20 -17.61
CA LEU A 142 -0.86 -5.40 -18.40
C LEU A 142 -2.33 -5.76 -18.29
N GLU A 143 -3.03 -5.74 -19.42
CA GLU A 143 -4.41 -6.15 -19.55
C GLU A 143 -4.50 -7.50 -20.27
N LEU A 144 -5.42 -8.35 -19.85
CA LEU A 144 -5.82 -9.58 -20.51
C LEU A 144 -7.34 -9.57 -20.70
N ASN A 145 -7.79 -9.55 -21.95
CA ASN A 145 -9.20 -9.73 -22.28
C ASN A 145 -9.57 -11.21 -22.16
N MET A 146 -10.43 -11.57 -21.21
CA MET A 146 -10.77 -12.98 -20.93
C MET A 146 -11.69 -13.62 -21.98
N ALA A 147 -12.26 -12.84 -22.90
CA ALA A 147 -13.10 -13.35 -23.98
C ALA A 147 -12.26 -13.72 -25.21
N THR A 148 -11.22 -12.94 -25.51
CA THR A 148 -10.40 -13.07 -26.73
C THR A 148 -9.01 -13.64 -26.47
N GLY A 149 -8.45 -13.40 -25.28
CA GLY A 149 -7.04 -13.66 -24.96
C GLY A 149 -6.10 -12.54 -25.40
N ASP A 150 -6.64 -11.44 -25.94
CA ASP A 150 -5.82 -10.31 -26.34
C ASP A 150 -5.23 -9.62 -25.12
N THR A 151 -3.93 -9.33 -25.20
CA THR A 151 -3.23 -8.60 -24.15
C THR A 151 -2.85 -7.21 -24.60
N ARG A 152 -3.14 -6.20 -23.78
CA ARG A 152 -2.66 -4.83 -24.00
C ARG A 152 -1.63 -4.49 -22.95
N ILE A 153 -0.57 -3.83 -23.41
CA ILE A 153 0.38 -3.20 -22.51
C ILE A 153 0.26 -1.74 -22.84
N ASN A 154 -0.39 -1.01 -21.94
CA ASN A 154 -0.53 0.42 -22.09
C ASN A 154 0.45 1.03 -21.11
N PRO A 155 1.14 2.09 -21.52
CA PRO A 155 1.78 2.92 -20.53
C PRO A 155 0.79 3.28 -19.45
N ALA A 156 1.20 3.22 -18.19
CA ALA A 156 0.29 3.49 -17.09
C ALA A 156 -0.07 4.98 -17.03
N TRP A 157 -0.12 5.72 -18.13
CA TRP A 157 -0.49 7.13 -18.25
C TRP A 157 -1.42 7.43 -19.44
N GLU A 158 -1.82 6.48 -20.29
CA GLU A 158 -2.58 6.76 -21.54
C GLU A 158 -4.06 7.16 -21.35
N ASP A 159 -4.53 7.24 -20.11
CA ASP A 159 -5.82 7.87 -19.77
C ASP A 159 -5.52 9.22 -19.09
N THR A 160 -5.08 10.19 -19.88
CA THR A 160 -4.59 11.51 -19.44
C THR A 160 -5.76 12.47 -19.25
N GLY A 161 -6.25 12.58 -18.00
CA GLY A 161 -7.01 13.76 -17.58
C GLY A 161 -6.14 15.02 -17.72
N ILE A 162 -6.52 15.91 -18.64
CA ILE A 162 -5.94 17.26 -18.72
C ILE A 162 -6.51 18.05 -17.54
N LEU A 163 -5.66 18.83 -16.84
CA LEU A 163 -6.11 19.83 -15.87
C LEU A 163 -7.25 20.64 -16.49
N LYS A 164 -8.39 20.76 -15.81
CA LYS A 164 -9.39 21.71 -16.29
C LYS A 164 -8.75 23.10 -16.23
N ASP A 165 -8.89 23.88 -17.30
CA ASP A 165 -8.29 25.22 -17.43
C ASP A 165 -8.75 26.23 -16.35
N ASP A 166 -9.73 25.86 -15.52
CA ASP A 166 -10.33 26.65 -14.45
C ASP A 166 -9.94 26.24 -13.01
N PHE A 167 -8.95 25.35 -12.83
CA PHE A 167 -8.54 24.95 -11.48
C PHE A 167 -7.95 26.13 -10.68
N THR A 168 -8.57 26.42 -9.53
CA THR A 168 -8.06 27.40 -8.55
C THR A 168 -7.55 26.69 -7.31
N ALA A 169 -6.29 26.94 -6.94
CA ALA A 169 -5.72 26.44 -5.70
C ALA A 169 -6.57 26.86 -4.47
N PRO A 170 -6.80 25.97 -3.50
CA PRO A 170 -7.56 26.31 -2.30
C PRO A 170 -6.84 27.37 -1.47
N SER A 171 -7.60 28.31 -0.91
CA SER A 171 -7.06 29.21 0.12
C SER A 171 -6.94 28.47 1.46
N MET A 172 -6.13 29.01 2.39
CA MET A 172 -6.02 28.45 3.75
C MET A 172 -7.38 28.39 4.47
N ASN A 173 -8.27 29.35 4.20
CA ASN A 173 -9.62 29.33 4.75
C ASN A 173 -10.43 28.15 4.20
N ASN A 174 -10.30 27.83 2.92
CA ASN A 174 -10.98 26.66 2.34
C ASN A 174 -10.46 25.35 2.97
N ILE A 175 -9.16 25.24 3.21
CA ILE A 175 -8.58 24.07 3.90
C ILE A 175 -9.16 23.96 5.32
N ILE A 176 -9.26 25.06 6.06
CA ILE A 176 -9.87 25.08 7.40
C ILE A 176 -11.34 24.66 7.34
N ASP A 177 -12.10 25.17 6.37
CA ASP A 177 -13.52 24.83 6.18
C ASP A 177 -13.70 23.32 5.92
N ILE A 178 -12.88 22.70 5.05
CA ILE A 178 -12.91 21.25 4.84
C ILE A 178 -12.60 20.49 6.12
N ILE A 179 -11.59 20.94 6.88
CA ILE A 179 -11.26 20.32 8.16
C ILE A 179 -12.45 20.41 9.15
N ASP A 180 -13.27 21.47 9.10
CA ASP A 180 -14.50 21.59 9.90
C ASP A 180 -15.63 20.67 9.43
N HIS A 181 -15.66 20.31 8.15
CA HIS A 181 -16.71 19.47 7.57
C HIS A 181 -16.37 17.97 7.53
N LEU A 182 -15.10 17.59 7.59
CA LEU A 182 -14.68 16.19 7.70
C LEU A 182 -15.18 15.60 9.02
N LYS A 183 -15.71 14.36 8.96
CA LYS A 183 -16.08 13.62 10.16
C LYS A 183 -14.79 13.35 10.94
N PRO A 184 -14.69 13.82 12.20
CA PRO A 184 -13.50 13.59 12.99
C PRO A 184 -13.40 12.13 13.43
N ILE A 185 -12.20 11.70 13.80
CA ILE A 185 -12.01 10.42 14.50
C ILE A 185 -12.91 10.40 15.75
N PRO A 186 -13.64 9.30 16.03
CA PRO A 186 -14.51 9.18 17.19
C PRO A 186 -13.80 9.56 18.50
N GLN A 187 -14.46 10.36 19.35
CA GLN A 187 -13.88 10.80 20.63
C GLN A 187 -13.53 9.63 21.56
N THR A 188 -14.30 8.54 21.46
CA THR A 188 -14.03 7.25 22.11
C THR A 188 -12.63 6.72 21.74
N ALA A 189 -12.30 6.70 20.45
CA ALA A 189 -10.99 6.27 19.97
C ALA A 189 -9.88 7.21 20.42
N LEU A 190 -10.10 8.54 20.38
CA LEU A 190 -9.11 9.52 20.85
C LEU A 190 -8.81 9.38 22.34
N LYS A 191 -9.82 9.07 23.15
CA LYS A 191 -9.63 8.83 24.58
C LYS A 191 -8.87 7.53 24.84
N ILE A 192 -9.19 6.46 24.11
CA ILE A 192 -8.47 5.18 24.18
C ILE A 192 -6.99 5.38 23.76
N PHE A 193 -6.74 6.13 22.70
CA PHE A 193 -5.39 6.51 22.27
C PHE A 193 -4.60 7.22 23.38
N ARG A 194 -5.20 8.22 24.06
CA ARG A 194 -4.56 8.92 25.18
C ARG A 194 -4.28 7.99 26.36
N MET A 195 -5.20 7.07 26.67
CA MET A 195 -5.01 6.05 27.70
C MET A 195 -3.83 5.12 27.35
N PHE A 196 -3.74 4.69 26.10
CA PHE A 196 -2.66 3.84 25.61
C PHE A 196 -1.30 4.55 25.71
N GLN A 197 -1.22 5.81 25.25
CA GLN A 197 0.01 6.62 25.31
C GLN A 197 0.52 6.81 26.75
N SER A 198 -0.37 6.96 27.72
CA SER A 198 0.02 7.17 29.12
C SER A 198 0.75 5.96 29.76
N GLY A 199 0.73 4.80 29.10
CA GLY A 199 1.45 3.59 29.53
C GLY A 199 0.89 2.91 30.78
N ARG A 200 -0.12 3.50 31.43
CA ARG A 200 -0.82 2.97 32.61
C ARG A 200 -2.32 2.92 32.33
N HIS A 201 -2.73 1.91 31.57
CA HIS A 201 -4.14 1.67 31.29
C HIS A 201 -4.56 0.31 31.82
N ASP A 202 -5.86 0.20 32.11
CA ASP A 202 -6.53 -1.03 32.49
C ASP A 202 -7.41 -1.41 31.31
N ILE A 203 -7.20 -2.61 30.77
CA ILE A 203 -7.94 -3.13 29.62
C ILE A 203 -9.45 -3.04 29.82
N THR A 204 -9.94 -3.20 31.06
CA THR A 204 -11.36 -3.08 31.41
C THR A 204 -11.87 -1.68 31.13
N LYS A 205 -11.09 -0.65 31.47
CA LYS A 205 -11.46 0.74 31.18
C LYS A 205 -11.46 1.04 29.68
N ILE A 206 -10.59 0.38 28.92
CA ILE A 206 -10.57 0.50 27.45
C ILE A 206 -11.81 -0.14 26.85
N THR A 207 -12.16 -1.37 27.28
CA THR A 207 -13.37 -2.04 26.80
C THR A 207 -14.65 -1.29 27.21
N ASP A 208 -14.69 -0.73 28.42
CA ASP A 208 -15.83 0.06 28.90
C ASP A 208 -15.96 1.38 28.13
N GLU A 209 -14.84 2.00 27.76
CA GLU A 209 -14.88 3.20 26.91
C GLU A 209 -15.35 2.85 25.50
N LEU A 210 -14.79 1.79 24.90
CA LEU A 210 -15.18 1.32 23.56
C LEU A 210 -16.67 0.95 23.49
N ALA A 211 -17.21 0.29 24.52
CA ALA A 211 -18.60 -0.14 24.58
C ALA A 211 -19.62 1.01 24.53
N LYS A 212 -19.19 2.25 24.78
CA LYS A 212 -20.04 3.45 24.63
C LYS A 212 -20.30 3.81 23.16
N ASP A 213 -19.47 3.29 22.25
CA ASP A 213 -19.58 3.49 20.82
C ASP A 213 -19.85 2.15 20.13
N GLN A 214 -21.12 1.89 19.84
CA GLN A 214 -21.56 0.63 19.23
C GLN A 214 -21.02 0.46 17.80
N VAL A 215 -20.86 1.56 17.06
CA VAL A 215 -20.35 1.52 15.67
C VAL A 215 -18.88 1.16 15.68
N LEU A 216 -18.07 1.87 16.48
CA LEU A 216 -16.65 1.58 16.61
C LEU A 216 -16.41 0.19 17.21
N SER A 217 -17.23 -0.25 18.16
CA SER A 217 -17.18 -1.61 18.72
C SER A 217 -17.38 -2.67 17.62
N GLY A 218 -18.39 -2.51 16.78
CA GLY A 218 -18.67 -3.42 15.66
C GLY A 218 -17.55 -3.42 14.61
N GLN A 219 -17.03 -2.24 14.25
CA GLN A 219 -15.89 -2.11 13.33
C GLN A 219 -14.62 -2.73 13.90
N THR A 220 -14.37 -2.56 15.19
CA THR A 220 -13.24 -3.17 15.90
C THR A 220 -13.33 -4.69 15.82
N LEU A 221 -14.50 -5.28 16.14
CA LEU A 221 -14.69 -6.73 16.05
C LEU A 221 -14.54 -7.23 14.61
N LYS A 222 -15.03 -6.49 13.61
CA LYS A 222 -14.83 -6.81 12.19
C LYS A 222 -13.33 -6.85 11.85
N LEU A 223 -12.56 -5.85 12.29
CA LEU A 223 -11.11 -5.84 12.09
C LEU A 223 -10.42 -6.97 12.86
N CYS A 224 -10.78 -7.24 14.11
CA CYS A 224 -10.23 -8.35 14.88
C CYS A 224 -10.38 -9.70 14.14
N ASN A 225 -11.45 -9.89 13.36
CA ASN A 225 -11.67 -11.10 12.55
C ASN A 225 -11.06 -11.04 11.14
N SER A 226 -10.44 -9.92 10.76
CA SER A 226 -9.77 -9.81 9.46
C SER A 226 -8.45 -10.57 9.47
N ALA A 227 -7.98 -10.92 8.26
CA ALA A 227 -6.66 -11.51 8.04
C ALA A 227 -5.50 -10.67 8.63
N LEU A 228 -5.76 -9.40 8.97
CA LEU A 228 -4.81 -8.49 9.60
C LEU A 228 -4.50 -8.83 11.05
N PHE A 229 -5.50 -9.28 11.80
CA PHE A 229 -5.46 -9.28 13.26
C PHE A 229 -5.65 -10.67 13.89
N ALA A 230 -6.33 -11.61 13.23
CA ALA A 230 -6.57 -12.96 13.77
C ALA A 230 -6.29 -14.10 12.77
N GLY A 231 -5.99 -15.28 13.33
CA GLY A 231 -5.99 -16.57 12.65
C GLY A 231 -7.35 -17.26 12.67
N MET A 232 -7.39 -18.58 12.45
CA MET A 232 -8.59 -19.41 12.18
C MET A 232 -9.74 -19.39 13.22
N VAL A 233 -9.64 -18.66 14.33
CA VAL A 233 -10.66 -18.62 15.41
C VAL A 233 -11.46 -17.34 15.34
N LYS A 234 -12.79 -17.48 15.24
CA LYS A 234 -13.74 -16.36 15.18
C LYS A 234 -13.87 -15.66 16.53
N ILE A 235 -13.74 -14.34 16.53
CA ILE A 235 -13.87 -13.44 17.68
C ILE A 235 -15.27 -12.84 17.69
N GLU A 236 -16.10 -13.14 18.69
CA GLU A 236 -17.49 -12.67 18.74
C GLU A 236 -17.71 -11.53 19.73
N THR A 237 -16.85 -11.42 20.75
CA THR A 237 -16.96 -10.38 21.79
C THR A 237 -15.64 -9.66 22.05
N LEU A 238 -15.72 -8.47 22.65
CA LEU A 238 -14.52 -7.72 23.08
C LEU A 238 -13.70 -8.50 24.11
N LYS A 239 -14.36 -9.31 24.96
CA LYS A 239 -13.66 -10.18 25.92
C LYS A 239 -12.86 -11.26 25.18
N ASP A 240 -13.43 -11.86 24.15
CA ASP A 240 -12.72 -12.83 23.31
C ASP A 240 -11.53 -12.17 22.62
N ALA A 241 -11.68 -10.94 22.12
CA ALA A 241 -10.59 -10.18 21.52
C ALA A 241 -9.44 -9.95 22.51
N VAL A 242 -9.74 -9.55 23.75
CA VAL A 242 -8.72 -9.41 24.81
C VAL A 242 -8.03 -10.74 25.10
N MET A 243 -8.80 -11.83 25.23
CA MET A 243 -8.25 -13.14 25.60
C MET A 243 -7.42 -13.78 24.49
N LEU A 244 -7.82 -13.63 23.23
CA LEU A 244 -7.19 -14.30 22.09
C LEU A 244 -6.07 -13.47 21.44
N LEU A 245 -6.24 -12.15 21.36
CA LEU A 245 -5.27 -11.26 20.70
C LEU A 245 -4.36 -10.51 21.69
N GLY A 246 -4.83 -10.34 22.92
CA GLY A 246 -4.16 -9.51 23.92
C GLY A 246 -4.50 -8.02 23.80
N GLU A 247 -4.17 -7.28 24.86
CA GLU A 247 -4.48 -5.86 25.03
C GLU A 247 -3.89 -4.97 23.92
N ASN A 248 -2.59 -5.13 23.62
CA ASN A 248 -1.92 -4.31 22.62
C ASN A 248 -2.59 -4.44 21.23
N MET A 249 -2.95 -5.66 20.83
CA MET A 249 -3.54 -5.91 19.53
C MET A 249 -4.97 -5.38 19.46
N LEU A 250 -5.77 -5.54 20.51
CA LEU A 250 -7.10 -4.95 20.58
C LEU A 250 -7.04 -3.42 20.43
N ILE A 251 -6.13 -2.75 21.14
CA ILE A 251 -5.99 -1.29 21.05
C ILE A 251 -5.62 -0.85 19.63
N LYS A 252 -4.71 -1.58 18.96
CA LYS A 252 -4.40 -1.33 17.54
C LYS A 252 -5.63 -1.49 16.68
N SER A 253 -6.40 -2.59 16.82
CA SER A 253 -7.63 -2.80 16.06
C SER A 253 -8.67 -1.69 16.27
N ILE A 254 -8.80 -1.16 17.50
CA ILE A 254 -9.69 -0.03 17.81
C ILE A 254 -9.25 1.23 17.06
N ILE A 255 -7.96 1.59 17.15
CA ILE A 255 -7.44 2.80 16.52
C ILE A 255 -7.50 2.66 15.00
N THR A 256 -7.14 1.50 14.45
CA THR A 256 -7.24 1.19 13.03
C THR A 256 -8.67 1.28 12.51
N ALA A 257 -9.67 0.77 13.25
CA ALA A 257 -11.09 0.91 12.89
C ALA A 257 -11.54 2.38 12.85
N ALA A 258 -11.08 3.16 13.83
CA ALA A 258 -11.41 4.57 13.92
C ALA A 258 -10.83 5.37 12.75
N VAL A 259 -9.60 5.03 12.33
CA VAL A 259 -8.89 5.68 11.23
C VAL A 259 -9.41 5.21 9.86
N ASP A 260 -9.80 3.95 9.69
CA ASP A 260 -10.46 3.44 8.48
C ASP A 260 -11.71 4.28 8.14
N THR A 261 -12.53 4.59 9.15
CA THR A 261 -13.71 5.44 8.98
C THR A 261 -13.34 6.84 8.47
N TYR A 262 -12.19 7.37 8.88
CA TYR A 262 -11.70 8.67 8.41
C TYR A 262 -11.21 8.61 6.97
N PHE A 263 -10.37 7.64 6.61
CA PHE A 263 -9.86 7.47 5.25
C PHE A 263 -10.96 7.15 4.23
N ASN A 264 -12.05 6.49 4.62
CA ASN A 264 -13.19 6.23 3.73
C ASN A 264 -13.97 7.49 3.31
N GLN A 265 -13.61 8.69 3.79
CA GLN A 265 -14.20 9.96 3.35
C GLN A 265 -13.60 10.49 2.04
N THR A 266 -12.61 9.80 1.49
CA THR A 266 -12.12 10.02 0.12
C THR A 266 -12.97 9.18 -0.83
N GLU A 267 -14.09 9.73 -1.33
CA GLU A 267 -14.95 9.05 -2.32
C GLU A 267 -14.29 8.97 -3.71
N THR A 268 -13.15 9.63 -3.88
CA THR A 268 -12.53 10.00 -5.14
C THR A 268 -11.06 9.60 -5.23
N SER A 269 -10.58 9.29 -6.44
CA SER A 269 -9.21 8.78 -6.68
C SER A 269 -8.19 9.90 -6.93
N GLY A 270 -7.99 10.79 -5.96
CA GLY A 270 -6.96 11.83 -6.04
C GLY A 270 -5.57 11.27 -5.70
N TYR A 271 -5.37 10.87 -4.45
CA TYR A 271 -4.13 10.22 -3.98
C TYR A 271 -4.16 8.70 -4.08
N SER A 272 -5.34 8.10 -3.89
CA SER A 272 -5.48 6.65 -3.83
C SER A 272 -5.60 6.04 -5.22
N ILE A 273 -4.81 5.00 -5.48
CA ILE A 273 -4.85 4.25 -6.75
C ILE A 273 -6.07 3.33 -6.81
N CYS A 274 -6.53 2.85 -5.66
CA CYS A 274 -7.67 1.95 -5.54
C CYS A 274 -8.52 2.34 -4.31
N LYS A 275 -9.78 1.86 -4.26
CA LYS A 275 -10.65 2.13 -3.12
C LYS A 275 -10.02 1.60 -1.82
N GLY A 276 -9.84 2.48 -0.83
CA GLY A 276 -9.22 2.15 0.44
C GLY A 276 -7.68 2.10 0.41
N GLY A 277 -7.04 2.46 -0.71
CA GLY A 277 -5.58 2.38 -0.84
C GLY A 277 -4.83 3.25 0.18
N LEU A 278 -5.31 4.46 0.45
CA LEU A 278 -4.70 5.32 1.48
C LEU A 278 -4.69 4.66 2.87
N PHE A 279 -5.83 4.08 3.26
CA PHE A 279 -5.94 3.36 4.52
C PHE A 279 -4.98 2.17 4.57
N PHE A 280 -4.92 1.42 3.48
CA PHE A 280 -4.08 0.24 3.38
C PHE A 280 -2.58 0.57 3.40
N HIS A 281 -2.17 1.62 2.71
CA HIS A 281 -0.83 2.17 2.83
C HIS A 281 -0.52 2.56 4.28
N ALA A 282 -1.38 3.33 4.93
CA ALA A 282 -1.20 3.75 6.32
C ALA A 282 -1.07 2.56 7.30
N VAL A 283 -1.84 1.47 7.11
CA VAL A 283 -1.71 0.25 7.93
C VAL A 283 -0.41 -0.50 7.65
N GLY A 284 0.04 -0.52 6.38
CA GLY A 284 1.35 -1.04 6.00
C GLY A 284 2.47 -0.27 6.69
N VAL A 285 2.42 1.06 6.65
CA VAL A 285 3.41 1.94 7.29
C VAL A 285 3.38 1.76 8.80
N ALA A 286 2.20 1.73 9.43
CA ALA A 286 2.03 1.48 10.86
C ALA A 286 2.72 0.19 11.32
N SER A 287 2.50 -0.89 10.60
CA SER A 287 3.02 -2.22 10.96
C SER A 287 4.54 -2.31 10.73
N THR A 288 5.03 -1.75 9.62
CA THR A 288 6.46 -1.69 9.32
C THR A 288 7.20 -0.78 10.29
N ALA A 289 6.62 0.38 10.63
CA ALA A 289 7.16 1.31 11.62
C ALA A 289 7.31 0.65 12.99
N GLU A 290 6.33 -0.14 13.43
CA GLU A 290 6.42 -0.87 14.69
C GLU A 290 7.60 -1.85 14.69
N LYS A 291 7.77 -2.63 13.63
CA LYS A 291 8.89 -3.59 13.52
C LYS A 291 10.25 -2.90 13.44
N ILE A 292 10.34 -1.77 12.72
CA ILE A 292 11.55 -0.93 12.71
C ILE A 292 11.83 -0.41 14.12
N ALA A 293 10.81 0.06 14.85
CA ALA A 293 10.96 0.56 16.22
C ALA A 293 11.44 -0.54 17.18
N GLU A 294 10.94 -1.77 17.05
CA GLU A 294 11.39 -2.92 17.83
C GLU A 294 12.87 -3.25 17.54
N LYS A 295 13.24 -3.30 16.26
CA LYS A 295 14.60 -3.64 15.83
C LYS A 295 15.63 -2.57 16.21
N SER A 296 15.27 -1.30 16.08
CA SER A 296 16.07 -0.15 16.52
C SER A 296 16.06 0.05 18.04
N LYS A 297 15.28 -0.75 18.80
CA LYS A 297 15.11 -0.62 20.26
C LYS A 297 14.64 0.76 20.69
N SER A 298 13.82 1.41 19.86
CA SER A 298 13.29 2.74 20.12
C SER A 298 12.43 2.75 21.40
N PRO A 299 12.50 3.78 22.25
CA PRO A 299 11.60 3.92 23.39
C PRO A 299 10.14 4.16 22.96
N SER A 300 9.90 4.46 21.68
CA SER A 300 8.61 4.88 21.13
C SER A 300 7.86 3.77 20.38
N ILE A 301 8.17 2.49 20.60
CA ILE A 301 7.51 1.35 19.90
C ILE A 301 5.98 1.48 19.90
N LYS A 302 5.38 1.80 21.05
CA LYS A 302 3.93 1.95 21.18
C LYS A 302 3.36 3.07 20.30
N LEU A 303 4.14 4.12 20.05
CA LEU A 303 3.72 5.25 19.22
C LEU A 303 4.01 5.02 17.73
N ALA A 304 4.95 4.14 17.37
CA ALA A 304 5.31 3.87 15.98
C ALA A 304 4.12 3.41 15.13
N TYR A 305 3.34 2.45 15.62
CA TYR A 305 2.14 1.99 14.91
C TYR A 305 1.14 3.12 14.67
N ILE A 306 0.83 3.90 15.72
CA ILE A 306 -0.18 4.96 15.64
C ILE A 306 0.30 6.12 14.78
N SER A 307 1.58 6.50 14.89
CA SER A 307 2.18 7.52 14.04
C SER A 307 2.17 7.09 12.57
N GLY A 308 2.50 5.85 12.24
CA GLY A 308 2.43 5.34 10.87
C GLY A 308 1.00 5.29 10.34
N LEU A 309 0.02 4.97 11.18
CA LEU A 309 -1.39 4.98 10.77
C LEU A 309 -1.92 6.40 10.50
N LEU A 310 -1.35 7.41 11.15
CA LEU A 310 -1.81 8.80 11.10
C LEU A 310 -0.95 9.73 10.24
N HIS A 311 0.19 9.27 9.72
CA HIS A 311 1.15 10.14 9.04
C HIS A 311 0.53 10.89 7.85
N ASP A 312 -0.38 10.22 7.15
CA ASP A 312 -1.01 10.69 5.92
C ASP A 312 -2.44 11.19 6.04
N ILE A 313 -2.90 11.50 7.27
CA ILE A 313 -4.26 12.03 7.47
C ILE A 313 -4.54 13.34 6.70
N GLY A 314 -3.48 14.05 6.32
CA GLY A 314 -3.55 15.25 5.49
C GLY A 314 -3.95 14.97 4.04
N LYS A 315 -3.62 13.78 3.49
CA LYS A 315 -4.02 13.38 2.14
C LYS A 315 -5.54 13.35 2.00
N VAL A 316 -6.28 12.95 3.03
CA VAL A 316 -7.77 12.98 3.03
C VAL A 316 -8.33 14.39 2.86
N ILE A 317 -7.67 15.41 3.42
CA ILE A 317 -8.07 16.82 3.27
C ILE A 317 -7.82 17.29 1.85
N LEU A 318 -6.63 17.00 1.33
CA LEU A 318 -6.21 17.47 0.01
C LEU A 318 -6.92 16.71 -1.12
N ASP A 319 -7.28 15.44 -0.91
CA ASP A 319 -8.03 14.61 -1.87
C ASP A 319 -9.35 15.27 -2.29
N GLN A 320 -10.03 15.96 -1.36
CA GLN A 320 -11.29 16.69 -1.62
C GLN A 320 -11.14 17.74 -2.74
N TYR A 321 -9.94 18.29 -2.93
CA TYR A 321 -9.67 19.32 -3.96
C TYR A 321 -9.08 18.73 -5.24
N ILE A 322 -8.26 17.70 -5.09
CA ILE A 322 -7.55 17.09 -6.22
C ILE A 322 -8.50 16.28 -7.07
N ALA A 323 -9.42 15.57 -6.44
CA ALA A 323 -10.45 14.80 -7.11
C ALA A 323 -11.32 15.63 -8.07
N ASP A 324 -11.77 16.80 -7.61
CA ASP A 324 -12.69 17.64 -8.38
C ASP A 324 -11.96 18.49 -9.44
N GLY A 325 -10.73 18.91 -9.11
CA GLY A 325 -9.95 19.85 -9.89
C GLY A 325 -8.96 19.25 -10.88
N SER A 326 -8.37 18.10 -10.53
CA SER A 326 -7.38 17.41 -11.34
C SER A 326 -7.38 15.90 -11.05
N PRO A 327 -8.41 15.15 -11.48
CA PRO A 327 -8.40 13.69 -11.40
C PRO A 327 -7.07 13.13 -11.92
N LEU A 328 -6.44 12.21 -11.18
CA LEU A 328 -5.15 11.59 -11.55
C LEU A 328 -3.94 12.54 -11.57
N PHE A 329 -4.00 13.72 -10.92
CA PHE A 329 -2.92 14.72 -10.87
C PHE A 329 -1.52 14.15 -10.62
N PHE A 330 -1.36 13.32 -9.58
CA PHE A 330 -0.05 12.77 -9.18
C PHE A 330 0.55 11.80 -10.21
N ARG A 331 -0.28 11.27 -11.11
CA ARG A 331 0.16 10.48 -12.27
C ARG A 331 1.02 11.32 -13.24
N ASN A 332 0.71 12.61 -13.39
CA ASN A 332 1.44 13.55 -14.26
C ASN A 332 2.78 14.02 -13.65
N LEU A 333 2.91 14.04 -12.32
CA LEU A 333 4.14 14.45 -11.64
C LEU A 333 5.27 13.44 -11.83
N SER A 334 4.92 12.15 -11.96
CA SER A 334 5.86 11.08 -12.32
C SER A 334 6.60 11.32 -13.64
N GLN A 335 6.07 12.15 -14.56
CA GLN A 335 6.71 12.47 -15.83
C GLN A 335 7.80 13.55 -15.73
N LYS A 336 7.75 14.42 -14.70
CA LYS A 336 8.61 15.61 -14.63
C LYS A 336 9.80 15.47 -13.67
N ASN A 337 9.94 14.33 -12.99
CA ASN A 337 10.96 14.13 -11.96
C ASN A 337 10.94 15.25 -10.89
N GLU A 338 9.76 15.86 -10.70
CA GLU A 338 9.54 16.90 -9.70
C GLU A 338 9.27 16.21 -8.36
N ASP A 339 9.83 16.79 -7.29
CA ASP A 339 9.61 16.34 -5.93
C ASP A 339 8.11 16.41 -5.55
N PHE A 340 7.59 15.37 -4.88
CA PHE A 340 6.16 15.21 -4.63
C PHE A 340 5.59 16.38 -3.80
N LEU A 341 6.24 16.70 -2.68
CA LEU A 341 5.89 17.83 -1.82
C LEU A 341 5.95 19.17 -2.53
N SER A 342 6.98 19.37 -3.35
CA SER A 342 7.13 20.59 -4.14
C SER A 342 5.95 20.79 -5.11
N SER A 343 5.45 19.68 -5.65
CA SER A 343 4.31 19.66 -6.56
C SER A 343 2.99 19.93 -5.86
N GLU A 344 2.76 19.33 -4.69
CA GLU A 344 1.63 19.66 -3.83
C GLU A 344 1.61 21.14 -3.46
N LYS A 345 2.77 21.67 -3.02
CA LYS A 345 2.90 23.07 -2.63
C LYS A 345 2.57 24.01 -3.79
N LYS A 346 2.97 23.64 -5.01
CA LYS A 346 2.72 24.43 -6.22
C LYS A 346 1.24 24.39 -6.64
N LEU A 347 0.58 23.24 -6.53
CA LEU A 347 -0.82 23.08 -6.93
C LEU A 347 -1.79 23.61 -5.86
N LEU A 348 -1.54 23.27 -4.60
CA LEU A 348 -2.49 23.43 -3.50
C LEU A 348 -2.07 24.50 -2.50
N GLY A 349 -0.86 25.06 -2.62
CA GLY A 349 -0.30 26.03 -1.67
C GLY A 349 0.16 25.42 -0.34
N ILE A 350 -0.11 24.13 -0.12
CA ILE A 350 0.19 23.38 1.10
C ILE A 350 0.57 21.93 0.74
N THR A 351 1.40 21.29 1.56
CA THR A 351 1.67 19.85 1.45
C THR A 351 0.69 19.04 2.29
N HIS A 352 0.54 17.74 2.01
CA HIS A 352 -0.29 16.88 2.85
C HIS A 352 0.24 16.80 4.28
N SER A 353 1.57 16.82 4.47
CA SER A 353 2.19 16.80 5.79
C SER A 353 1.88 18.08 6.60
N GLU A 354 1.86 19.24 5.97
CA GLU A 354 1.44 20.51 6.59
C GLU A 354 -0.06 20.47 6.94
N ALA A 355 -0.92 20.02 6.02
CA ALA A 355 -2.36 19.89 6.24
C ALA A 355 -2.68 18.91 7.39
N GLY A 356 -2.00 17.77 7.42
CA GLY A 356 -2.10 16.77 8.48
C GLY A 356 -1.66 17.32 9.84
N ALA A 357 -0.61 18.14 9.90
CA ALA A 357 -0.17 18.80 11.12
C ALA A 357 -1.19 19.82 11.64
N PHE A 358 -1.86 20.58 10.76
CA PHE A 358 -2.96 21.45 11.14
C PHE A 358 -4.14 20.67 11.73
N LEU A 359 -4.50 19.55 11.10
CA LEU A 359 -5.54 18.65 11.59
C LEU A 359 -5.21 18.07 12.96
N ALA A 360 -3.97 17.57 13.13
CA ALA A 360 -3.49 17.00 14.38
C ALA A 360 -3.61 17.99 15.55
N LYS A 361 -3.24 19.26 15.32
CA LYS A 361 -3.40 20.34 16.32
C LYS A 361 -4.86 20.59 16.66
N LYS A 362 -5.75 20.63 15.65
CA LYS A 362 -7.19 20.84 15.85
C LYS A 362 -7.85 19.69 16.64
N TRP A 363 -7.42 18.46 16.40
CA TRP A 363 -7.84 17.28 17.17
C TRP A 363 -7.14 17.16 18.53
N ASN A 364 -6.30 18.13 18.88
CA ASN A 364 -5.60 18.23 20.15
C ASN A 364 -4.71 16.99 20.39
N PHE A 365 -4.01 16.54 19.34
CA PHE A 365 -2.99 15.52 19.42
C PHE A 365 -1.74 16.06 20.13
N PRO A 366 -0.94 15.19 20.77
CA PRO A 366 0.32 15.60 21.36
C PRO A 366 1.22 16.28 20.33
N ASP A 367 1.90 17.36 20.70
CA ASP A 367 2.82 18.08 19.81
C ASP A 367 3.83 17.14 19.13
N GLY A 368 4.33 16.14 19.86
CA GLY A 368 5.27 15.17 19.31
C GLY A 368 4.69 14.34 18.16
N LEU A 369 3.39 14.02 18.18
CA LEU A 369 2.73 13.34 17.06
C LEU A 369 2.47 14.31 15.90
N SER A 370 2.08 15.56 16.20
CA SER A 370 1.95 16.60 15.17
C SER A 370 3.27 16.87 14.45
N ASP A 371 4.40 16.78 15.15
CA ASP A 371 5.74 16.97 14.59
C ASP A 371 6.13 15.83 13.65
N VAL A 372 5.85 14.57 14.04
CA VAL A 372 6.04 13.40 13.16
C VAL A 372 5.21 13.54 11.89
N ILE A 373 3.91 13.88 12.01
CA ILE A 373 3.03 14.08 10.85
C ILE A 373 3.56 15.21 9.95
N GLN A 374 4.11 16.29 10.51
CA GLN A 374 4.61 17.39 9.70
C GLN A 374 5.90 17.05 8.95
N PHE A 375 6.79 16.27 9.56
CA PHE A 375 8.17 16.12 9.11
C PHE A 375 8.52 14.69 8.68
N HIS A 376 7.56 13.78 8.51
CA HIS A 376 7.84 12.40 8.11
C HIS A 376 8.58 12.26 6.77
N HIS A 377 8.52 13.24 5.87
CA HIS A 377 9.37 13.26 4.65
C HIS A 377 10.69 14.01 4.80
N THR A 378 10.84 14.82 5.85
CA THR A 378 12.05 15.60 6.15
C THR A 378 12.41 15.41 7.63
N PRO A 379 12.76 14.18 8.05
CA PRO A 379 12.93 13.84 9.46
C PRO A 379 13.99 14.69 10.14
N GLU A 380 14.96 15.24 9.40
CA GLU A 380 16.00 16.15 9.91
C GLU A 380 15.47 17.49 10.42
N LYS A 381 14.22 17.85 10.10
CA LYS A 381 13.56 19.08 10.57
C LYS A 381 12.71 18.86 11.82
N ALA A 382 12.51 17.60 12.24
CA ALA A 382 11.76 17.28 13.44
C ALA A 382 12.46 17.84 14.68
N LYS A 383 11.68 18.43 15.59
CA LYS A 383 12.14 18.99 16.86
C LYS A 383 11.72 18.13 18.05
N LYS A 384 10.71 17.29 17.88
CA LYS A 384 10.17 16.36 18.88
C LYS A 384 10.08 14.98 18.26
N ASN A 385 10.39 13.95 19.06
CA ASN A 385 10.36 12.55 18.61
C ASN A 385 11.14 12.32 17.30
N GLU A 386 12.38 12.79 17.24
CA GLU A 386 13.24 12.69 16.05
C GLU A 386 13.38 11.23 15.58
N ASP A 387 13.77 10.31 16.47
CA ASP A 387 13.85 8.87 16.19
C ASP A 387 12.56 8.32 15.60
N LEU A 388 11.41 8.71 16.16
CA LEU A 388 10.10 8.27 15.67
C LEU A 388 9.82 8.79 14.27
N THR A 389 10.24 10.02 13.97
CA THR A 389 10.09 10.62 12.64
C THR A 389 10.94 9.87 11.62
N TYR A 390 12.18 9.51 11.96
CA TYR A 390 13.03 8.64 11.12
C TYR A 390 12.43 7.23 10.93
N ILE A 391 11.80 6.67 11.97
CA ILE A 391 11.10 5.39 11.87
C ILE A 391 9.94 5.47 10.87
N ILE A 392 9.11 6.53 10.95
CA ILE A 392 8.00 6.71 10.02
C ILE A 392 8.52 6.96 8.60
N TYR A 393 9.52 7.82 8.43
CA TYR A 393 10.18 8.06 7.15
C TYR A 393 10.64 6.75 6.50
N LEU A 394 11.32 5.88 7.27
CA LEU A 394 11.84 4.62 6.75
C LEU A 394 10.72 3.63 6.45
N ALA A 395 9.69 3.55 7.30
CA ALA A 395 8.55 2.68 7.10
C ALA A 395 7.75 3.05 5.84
N ASP A 396 7.49 4.35 5.65
CA ASP A 396 6.81 4.91 4.49
C ASP A 396 7.59 4.61 3.21
N LEU A 397 8.88 4.96 3.19
CA LEU A 397 9.78 4.65 2.07
C LEU A 397 9.79 3.16 1.70
N LEU A 398 9.82 2.26 2.69
CA LEU A 398 9.79 0.82 2.43
C LEU A 398 8.45 0.35 1.86
N ILE A 399 7.33 0.83 2.41
CA ILE A 399 6.00 0.47 1.93
C ILE A 399 5.77 0.99 0.52
N GLU A 400 6.16 2.23 0.24
CA GLU A 400 6.06 2.80 -1.10
C GLU A 400 6.89 2.00 -2.13
N LYS A 401 8.12 1.59 -1.78
CA LYS A 401 8.99 0.87 -2.71
C LYS A 401 8.59 -0.60 -2.93
N PHE A 402 8.13 -1.29 -1.89
CA PHE A 402 7.93 -2.74 -1.91
C PHE A 402 6.46 -3.19 -1.89
N ASN A 403 5.51 -2.30 -1.59
CA ASN A 403 4.07 -2.56 -1.60
C ASN A 403 3.34 -1.59 -2.55
N THR A 404 3.79 -1.56 -3.80
CA THR A 404 3.26 -0.67 -4.84
C THR A 404 1.81 -1.04 -5.23
N GLY A 405 0.95 -0.04 -5.38
CA GLY A 405 -0.45 -0.21 -5.84
C GLY A 405 -1.53 0.45 -4.99
N PHE A 406 -1.18 1.07 -3.87
CA PHE A 406 -2.12 1.75 -2.96
C PHE A 406 -2.08 3.28 -3.08
N GLU A 407 -0.89 3.86 -3.30
CA GLU A 407 -0.65 5.30 -3.38
C GLU A 407 0.35 5.70 -4.48
N LEU A 408 0.28 6.96 -4.92
CA LEU A 408 1.05 7.53 -6.04
C LEU A 408 2.35 8.27 -5.64
N GLU A 409 2.63 8.40 -4.35
CA GLU A 409 3.80 9.12 -3.85
C GLU A 409 5.13 8.43 -4.21
N LYS A 410 6.20 9.24 -4.34
CA LYS A 410 7.56 8.80 -4.69
C LYS A 410 8.64 9.49 -3.82
N MET A 411 9.06 8.84 -2.76
CA MET A 411 10.12 9.28 -1.87
C MET A 411 11.51 9.02 -2.45
N GLN A 412 12.44 9.95 -2.17
CA GLN A 412 13.83 9.85 -2.60
C GLN A 412 14.64 8.94 -1.65
N THR A 413 15.47 8.06 -2.21
CA THR A 413 16.28 7.11 -1.42
C THR A 413 17.61 7.68 -0.93
N LYS A 414 17.97 8.92 -1.30
CA LYS A 414 19.27 9.55 -0.97
C LYS A 414 19.54 9.63 0.54
N SER A 415 18.48 9.69 1.35
CA SER A 415 18.55 9.76 2.81
C SER A 415 18.40 8.40 3.50
N LEU A 416 18.26 7.29 2.77
CA LEU A 416 18.04 5.96 3.34
C LEU A 416 19.18 5.54 4.28
N GLU A 417 20.44 5.68 3.82
CA GLU A 417 21.61 5.30 4.62
C GLU A 417 21.72 6.16 5.89
N ASN A 418 21.52 7.47 5.76
CA ASN A 418 21.49 8.39 6.91
C ASN A 418 20.38 8.04 7.91
N ALA A 419 19.19 7.65 7.41
CA ALA A 419 18.06 7.27 8.26
C ALA A 419 18.32 5.95 9.00
N LEU A 420 18.92 4.96 8.33
CA LEU A 420 19.34 3.71 8.96
C LEU A 420 20.41 3.95 10.02
N ASP A 421 21.44 4.74 9.69
CA ASP A 421 22.53 5.07 10.60
C ASP A 421 22.03 5.82 11.85
N HIS A 422 21.09 6.77 11.67
CA HIS A 422 20.46 7.48 12.79
C HIS A 422 19.75 6.54 13.76
N LEU A 423 19.10 5.49 13.24
CA LEU A 423 18.41 4.46 14.02
C LEU A 423 19.33 3.34 14.51
N GLY A 424 20.64 3.43 14.25
CA GLY A 424 21.62 2.39 14.59
C GLY A 424 21.46 1.09 13.80
N LEU A 425 20.77 1.16 12.65
CA LEU A 425 20.56 0.06 11.71
C LEU A 425 21.59 0.14 10.58
N LYS A 426 21.82 -0.98 9.89
CA LYS A 426 22.73 -1.06 8.75
C LYS A 426 21.98 -1.41 7.47
N MET A 427 22.57 -1.14 6.31
CA MET A 427 22.04 -1.61 5.03
C MET A 427 21.84 -3.14 4.97
N THR A 428 22.62 -3.91 5.74
CA THR A 428 22.45 -5.36 5.85
C THR A 428 21.17 -5.78 6.57
N ASP A 429 20.54 -4.88 7.33
CA ASP A 429 19.27 -5.14 8.01
C ASP A 429 18.05 -4.96 7.09
N LEU A 430 18.24 -4.32 5.93
CA LEU A 430 17.17 -3.96 4.99
C LEU A 430 16.34 -5.17 4.52
N PRO A 431 16.91 -6.33 4.15
CA PRO A 431 16.11 -7.48 3.72
C PRO A 431 15.14 -7.97 4.82
N GLU A 432 15.56 -7.93 6.07
CA GLU A 432 14.72 -8.33 7.21
C GLU A 432 13.60 -7.31 7.46
N LEU A 433 13.89 -6.01 7.28
CA LEU A 433 12.87 -4.95 7.37
C LEU A 433 11.84 -5.03 6.24
N VAL A 434 12.26 -5.46 5.04
CA VAL A 434 11.36 -5.69 3.91
C VAL A 434 10.49 -6.94 4.14
N ASP A 435 11.06 -8.03 4.65
CA ASP A 435 10.30 -9.24 5.02
C ASP A 435 9.27 -8.96 6.13
N ALA A 436 9.52 -7.94 6.94
CA ALA A 436 8.62 -7.44 7.95
C ALA A 436 7.38 -6.72 7.39
N ILE A 437 7.31 -6.37 6.11
CA ILE A 437 6.13 -5.72 5.51
C ILE A 437 4.95 -6.69 5.47
N PRO A 438 3.80 -6.37 6.09
CA PRO A 438 2.69 -7.31 6.16
C PRO A 438 1.85 -7.26 4.88
N ILE A 439 2.27 -7.96 3.82
CA ILE A 439 1.59 -7.93 2.50
C ILE A 439 0.19 -8.59 2.54
N ASN A 440 -0.09 -9.46 3.53
CA ASN A 440 -1.35 -10.23 3.62
C ASN A 440 -2.51 -9.46 4.27
N VAL A 441 -2.23 -8.26 4.75
CA VAL A 441 -3.16 -7.31 5.41
C VAL A 441 -4.28 -6.84 4.48
N PHE A 442 -4.12 -7.04 3.16
CA PHE A 442 -4.97 -6.49 2.11
C PHE A 442 -5.94 -7.52 1.48
N ASN A 443 -6.00 -8.74 2.02
CA ASN A 443 -6.90 -9.79 1.53
C ASN A 443 -8.34 -9.55 2.03
N ASN A 444 -9.19 -8.97 1.17
CA ASN A 444 -10.64 -8.90 1.40
C ASN A 444 -11.41 -10.17 1.00
N ASP A 445 -10.72 -11.24 0.57
CA ASP A 445 -11.37 -12.49 0.15
C ASP A 445 -11.01 -13.65 1.08
N VAL A 446 -11.57 -13.66 2.29
CA VAL A 446 -11.76 -14.90 3.05
C VAL A 446 -13.15 -14.90 3.70
N VAL A 447 -13.97 -15.83 3.18
CA VAL A 447 -15.36 -16.27 3.48
C VAL A 447 -16.48 -15.61 2.68
#